data_AF-A0A7V0LSE5-F1
#
_entry.id   AF-A0A7V0LSE5-F1
#
_cell.length_a   1.000
_cell.length_b   1.000
_cell.length_c   1.000
_cell.angle_alpha   90.00
_cell.angle_beta   90.00
_cell.angle_gamma   90.00
#
_symmetry.space_group_name_H-M   'P 1'
#
loop_
_entity.id
_entity.type
_entity.pdbx_description
1 polymer ?
#
loop_
_entity_poly.entity_id
_entity_poly.type
_entity_poly.pdbx_seq_one_letter_code
_entity_poly.pdbx_strand_id
1 'polypeptide(L)'
;MGPLHGVTIVEIGSIGPGPFCGMMLSDLGANVVRVERPDPQPYPELLHRGRSSIAVDLKHPEAAGLILRLVEQSDGLIEGFRPGVAERLGIGPEACLDRNAQLVYGRMTGFGQEGPLATVAGHDIDYIALSGALHPIGLAGGPPVVPLNLLGDFGGGGMLLAVGMLAGLLEAARSGQGQVIDAAMVDGSALLTTFVHSMLSAGLWSQHRGDNLLDGGA
;
A
#
# COMPACT_ATOMS: atom_id res chain seq x y z
N MET A 1 8.57 18.70 14.01
CA MET A 1 9.65 18.23 13.12
C MET A 1 9.79 16.73 13.33
N GLY A 2 9.75 15.95 12.25
CA GLY A 2 9.91 14.49 12.28
C GLY A 2 11.03 14.02 11.34
N PRO A 3 11.37 12.72 11.32
CA PRO A 3 12.46 12.16 10.52
C PRO A 3 12.37 12.42 9.01
N LEU A 4 11.17 12.63 8.46
CA LEU A 4 10.95 12.93 7.04
C LEU A 4 10.77 14.42 6.74
N HIS A 5 11.26 15.30 7.61
CA HIS A 5 11.24 16.73 7.35
C HIS A 5 11.97 17.07 6.05
N GLY A 6 11.30 17.83 5.18
CA GLY A 6 11.81 18.20 3.85
C GLY A 6 11.38 17.25 2.73
N VAL A 7 10.83 16.08 3.05
CA VAL A 7 10.31 15.12 2.06
C VAL A 7 8.89 15.53 1.64
N THR A 8 8.64 15.61 0.34
CA THR A 8 7.32 15.86 -0.26
C THR A 8 6.82 14.64 -1.01
N ILE A 9 5.58 14.23 -0.75
CA ILE A 9 4.96 13.05 -1.38
C ILE A 9 3.62 13.44 -1.98
N VAL A 10 3.38 13.01 -3.23
CA VAL A 10 2.07 13.10 -3.87
C VAL A 10 1.33 11.79 -3.66
N GLU A 11 0.12 11.84 -3.11
CA GLU A 11 -0.72 10.67 -2.93
C GLU A 11 -1.95 10.77 -3.82
N ILE A 12 -2.08 9.86 -4.77
CA ILE A 12 -3.28 9.75 -5.58
C ILE A 12 -4.36 9.04 -4.75
N GLY A 13 -5.51 9.70 -4.62
CA GLY A 13 -6.61 9.27 -3.77
C GLY A 13 -6.98 7.81 -3.99
N SER A 14 -6.92 7.03 -2.91
CA SER A 14 -7.23 5.61 -2.85
C SER A 14 -7.95 5.29 -1.52
N ILE A 15 -8.21 4.02 -1.25
CA ILE A 15 -8.92 3.54 -0.06
C ILE A 15 -7.98 2.62 0.73
N GLY A 16 -8.17 2.53 2.05
CA GLY A 16 -7.55 1.52 2.90
C GLY A 16 -6.02 1.65 3.00
N PRO A 17 -5.24 0.78 2.36
CA PRO A 17 -3.77 0.73 2.48
C PRO A 17 -3.05 2.01 2.03
N GLY A 18 -3.47 2.64 0.92
CA GLY A 18 -2.82 3.83 0.38
C GLY A 18 -2.90 5.04 1.33
N PRO A 19 -4.11 5.42 1.79
CA PRO A 19 -4.27 6.46 2.80
C PRO A 19 -3.59 6.13 4.12
N PHE A 20 -3.52 4.86 4.53
CA PHE A 20 -2.77 4.46 5.72
C PHE A 20 -1.26 4.68 5.57
N CYS A 21 -0.68 4.34 4.41
CA CYS A 21 0.72 4.61 4.08
C CYS A 21 1.02 6.12 4.12
N GLY A 22 0.22 6.94 3.43
CA GLY A 22 0.42 8.39 3.42
C GLY A 22 0.28 9.02 4.80
N MET A 23 -0.64 8.52 5.64
CA MET A 23 -0.79 8.93 7.04
C MET A 23 0.48 8.65 7.85
N MET A 24 1.03 7.44 7.75
CA MET A 24 2.26 7.06 8.45
C MET A 24 3.45 7.94 8.05
N LEU A 25 3.62 8.21 6.75
CA LEU A 25 4.70 9.06 6.26
C LEU A 25 4.53 10.53 6.69
N SER A 26 3.29 11.01 6.72
CA SER A 26 2.96 12.35 7.23
C SER A 26 3.21 12.47 8.75
N ASP A 27 2.83 11.45 9.54
CA ASP A 27 3.10 11.39 10.97
C ASP A 27 4.62 11.35 11.26
N LEU A 28 5.44 10.81 10.34
CA LEU A 28 6.90 10.86 10.37
C LEU A 28 7.48 12.21 9.88
N GLY A 29 6.65 13.16 9.45
CA GLY A 29 7.04 14.54 9.13
C GLY A 29 7.14 14.87 7.64
N ALA A 30 6.73 13.96 6.74
CA ALA A 30 6.67 14.26 5.31
C ALA A 30 5.51 15.23 5.00
N ASN A 31 5.72 16.11 4.02
CA ASN A 31 4.67 16.91 3.42
C ASN A 31 3.91 16.07 2.39
N VAL A 32 2.75 15.52 2.76
CA VAL A 32 1.95 14.70 1.83
C VAL A 32 0.80 15.53 1.26
N VAL A 33 0.76 15.62 -0.07
CA VAL A 33 -0.29 16.29 -0.85
C VAL A 33 -1.18 15.24 -1.48
N ARG A 34 -2.44 15.20 -1.06
CA ARG A 34 -3.44 14.26 -1.55
C ARG A 34 -4.13 14.82 -2.79
N VAL A 35 -4.18 14.03 -3.85
CA VAL A 35 -4.89 14.34 -5.09
C VAL A 35 -6.21 13.56 -5.06
N GLU A 36 -7.27 14.25 -4.70
CA GLU A 36 -8.60 13.68 -4.54
C GLU A 36 -9.47 13.94 -5.77
N ARG A 37 -10.51 13.11 -5.95
CA ARG A 37 -11.54 13.40 -6.95
C ARG A 37 -12.38 14.60 -6.46
N PRO A 38 -12.94 15.43 -7.37
CA PRO A 38 -13.75 16.60 -6.98
C PRO A 38 -14.99 16.28 -6.15
N ASP A 39 -15.52 15.07 -6.26
CA ASP A 39 -16.62 14.55 -5.44
C ASP A 39 -16.12 13.31 -4.68
N PRO A 40 -15.36 13.50 -3.59
CA PRO A 40 -14.78 12.40 -2.85
C PRO A 40 -15.87 11.63 -2.10
N GLN A 41 -15.78 10.30 -2.11
CA GLN A 41 -16.63 9.48 -1.26
C GLN A 41 -16.32 9.81 0.21
N PRO A 42 -17.33 9.94 1.10
CA PRO A 42 -17.10 10.20 2.51
C PRO A 42 -16.37 9.01 3.15
N TYR A 43 -15.06 9.13 3.31
CA TYR A 43 -14.19 8.17 3.99
C TYR A 43 -13.70 8.74 5.32
N PRO A 44 -13.27 7.90 6.29
CA PRO A 44 -12.90 8.35 7.62
C PRO A 44 -11.79 9.39 7.61
N GLU A 45 -12.09 10.58 8.14
CA GLU A 45 -11.18 11.73 8.18
C GLU A 45 -9.89 11.45 8.97
N LEU A 46 -9.93 10.52 9.93
CA LEU A 46 -8.79 10.22 10.80
C LEU A 46 -7.59 9.62 10.06
N LEU A 47 -7.82 8.91 8.96
CA LEU A 47 -6.71 8.47 8.12
C LEU A 47 -6.06 9.69 7.47
N HIS A 48 -6.83 10.68 7.03
CA HIS A 48 -6.35 11.84 6.27
C HIS A 48 -5.63 12.92 7.08
N ARG A 49 -5.50 12.76 8.40
CA ARG A 49 -4.81 13.71 9.28
C ARG A 49 -3.39 14.04 8.78
N GLY A 50 -2.92 15.25 9.10
CA GLY A 50 -1.55 15.71 8.81
C GLY A 50 -1.28 16.09 7.35
N ARG A 51 -2.25 15.91 6.45
CA ARG A 51 -2.06 16.02 4.99
C ARG A 51 -2.95 17.09 4.38
N SER A 52 -2.43 17.74 3.35
CA SER A 52 -3.21 18.67 2.52
C SER A 52 -3.89 17.92 1.38
N SER A 53 -4.95 18.48 0.78
CA SER A 53 -5.55 17.92 -0.42
C SER A 53 -5.84 18.95 -1.50
N ILE A 54 -5.85 18.48 -2.75
CA ILE A 54 -6.31 19.19 -3.94
C ILE A 54 -7.29 18.31 -4.70
N ALA A 55 -8.33 18.93 -5.25
CA ALA A 55 -9.31 18.24 -6.08
C ALA A 55 -8.89 18.27 -7.55
N VAL A 56 -8.72 17.10 -8.17
CA VAL A 56 -8.36 16.94 -9.58
C VAL A 56 -9.19 15.82 -10.22
N ASP A 57 -9.92 16.14 -11.29
CA ASP A 57 -10.49 15.11 -12.14
C ASP A 57 -9.40 14.54 -13.05
N LEU A 58 -8.87 13.37 -12.70
CA LEU A 58 -7.82 12.68 -13.46
C LEU A 58 -8.25 12.27 -14.88
N LYS A 59 -9.53 12.37 -15.23
CA LYS A 59 -10.01 12.14 -16.60
C LYS A 59 -9.90 13.38 -17.49
N HIS A 60 -9.68 14.56 -16.91
CA HIS A 60 -9.51 15.77 -17.68
C HIS A 60 -8.19 15.70 -18.48
N PRO A 61 -8.16 16.09 -19.77
CA PRO A 61 -6.96 15.97 -20.61
C PRO A 61 -5.69 16.63 -20.03
N GLU A 62 -5.87 17.68 -19.23
CA GLU A 62 -4.76 18.42 -18.61
C GLU A 62 -4.30 17.85 -17.25
N ALA A 63 -5.05 16.89 -16.68
CA ALA A 63 -4.79 16.39 -15.34
C ALA A 63 -3.42 15.71 -15.23
N ALA A 64 -3.05 14.88 -16.20
CA ALA A 64 -1.73 14.24 -16.24
C ALA A 64 -0.61 15.28 -16.17
N GLY A 65 -0.71 16.35 -16.97
CA GLY A 65 0.28 17.42 -16.97
C GLY A 65 0.37 18.16 -15.63
N LEU A 66 -0.73 18.31 -14.90
CA LEU A 66 -0.72 18.85 -13.54
C LEU A 66 0.01 17.92 -12.56
N ILE A 67 -0.29 16.62 -12.58
CA ILE A 67 0.36 15.63 -11.70
C ILE A 67 1.85 15.54 -11.98
N LEU A 68 2.25 15.52 -13.26
CA LEU A 68 3.66 15.48 -13.65
C LEU A 68 4.43 16.71 -13.15
N ARG A 69 3.83 17.90 -13.12
CA ARG A 69 4.45 19.10 -12.51
C ARG A 69 4.60 18.99 -10.99
N LEU A 70 3.67 18.34 -10.31
CA LEU A 70 3.82 18.07 -8.87
C LEU A 70 4.96 17.07 -8.63
N VAL A 71 5.05 16.04 -9.47
CA VAL A 71 6.10 15.02 -9.42
C VAL A 71 7.51 15.60 -9.62
N GLU A 72 7.67 16.61 -10.48
CA GLU A 72 8.95 17.33 -10.67
C GLU A 72 9.51 17.94 -9.37
N GLN A 73 8.65 18.17 -8.36
CA GLN A 73 9.02 18.79 -7.08
C GLN A 73 8.78 17.87 -5.87
N SER A 74 8.57 16.58 -6.11
CA SER A 74 8.24 15.60 -5.06
C SER A 74 9.31 14.52 -4.97
N ASP A 75 9.52 13.97 -3.78
CA ASP A 75 10.46 12.87 -3.55
C ASP A 75 9.79 11.50 -3.74
N GLY A 76 8.45 11.45 -3.61
CA GLY A 76 7.69 10.23 -3.86
C GLY A 76 6.28 10.46 -4.39
N LEU A 77 5.74 9.41 -5.00
CA LEU A 77 4.34 9.32 -5.38
C LEU A 77 3.75 8.00 -4.88
N ILE A 78 2.51 8.01 -4.40
CA ILE A 78 1.77 6.80 -4.02
C ILE A 78 0.49 6.72 -4.84
N GLU A 79 0.23 5.55 -5.43
CA GLU A 79 -1.04 5.25 -6.08
C GLU A 79 -1.46 3.79 -5.82
N GLY A 80 -2.77 3.54 -5.93
CA GLY A 80 -3.36 2.23 -5.66
C GLY A 80 -4.30 1.76 -6.77
N PHE A 81 -4.01 2.13 -8.02
CA PHE A 81 -4.80 1.68 -9.14
C PHE A 81 -4.50 0.23 -9.52
N ARG A 82 -5.45 -0.39 -10.22
CA ARG A 82 -5.21 -1.66 -10.91
C ARG A 82 -4.12 -1.50 -11.97
N PRO A 83 -3.38 -2.58 -12.28
CA PRO A 83 -2.33 -2.55 -13.29
C PRO A 83 -2.80 -1.93 -14.63
N GLY A 84 -1.97 -1.06 -15.20
CA GLY A 84 -2.23 -0.37 -16.48
C GLY A 84 -3.10 0.88 -16.39
N VAL A 85 -3.73 1.17 -15.25
CA VAL A 85 -4.61 2.35 -15.11
C VAL A 85 -3.80 3.64 -15.03
N ALA A 86 -2.73 3.68 -14.24
CA ALA A 86 -1.89 4.87 -14.09
C ALA A 86 -1.23 5.26 -15.42
N GLU A 87 -0.78 4.27 -16.19
CA GLU A 87 -0.21 4.42 -17.53
C GLU A 87 -1.23 5.03 -18.49
N ARG A 88 -2.47 4.51 -18.50
CA ARG A 88 -3.56 5.07 -19.32
C ARG A 88 -3.93 6.51 -18.93
N LEU A 89 -3.73 6.87 -17.66
CA LEU A 89 -3.93 8.23 -17.16
C LEU A 89 -2.71 9.15 -17.40
N GLY A 90 -1.62 8.64 -17.98
CA GLY A 90 -0.41 9.42 -18.25
C GLY A 90 0.42 9.76 -17.02
N ILE A 91 0.20 9.05 -15.91
CA ILE A 91 0.88 9.26 -14.61
C ILE A 91 1.53 7.97 -14.10
N GLY A 92 1.84 7.04 -15.01
CA GLY A 92 2.55 5.80 -14.70
C GLY A 92 4.03 6.05 -14.35
N PRO A 93 4.72 5.03 -13.81
CA PRO A 93 6.09 5.14 -13.34
C PRO A 93 7.05 5.72 -14.37
N GLU A 94 7.00 5.23 -15.62
CA GLU A 94 7.88 5.71 -16.71
C GLU A 94 7.71 7.22 -16.93
N ALA A 95 6.48 7.68 -17.15
CA ALA A 95 6.20 9.10 -17.35
C ALA A 95 6.60 9.97 -16.15
N CYS A 96 6.48 9.45 -14.92
CA CYS A 96 6.88 10.16 -13.71
C CYS A 96 8.41 10.19 -13.52
N LEU A 97 9.11 9.08 -13.77
CA LEU A 97 10.56 8.97 -13.66
C LEU A 97 11.29 9.76 -14.76
N ASP A 98 10.69 9.87 -15.95
CA ASP A 98 11.18 10.75 -17.02
C ASP A 98 11.19 12.23 -16.60
N ARG A 99 10.27 12.62 -15.71
CA ARG A 99 10.20 13.99 -15.16
C ARG A 99 11.09 14.17 -13.95
N ASN A 100 11.21 13.12 -13.14
CA ASN A 100 12.00 13.14 -11.92
C ASN A 100 12.67 11.78 -11.72
N ALA A 101 13.92 11.69 -12.15
CA ALA A 101 14.71 10.46 -12.05
C ALA A 101 15.03 10.05 -10.60
N GLN A 102 14.79 10.91 -9.60
CA GLN A 102 14.97 10.61 -8.17
C GLN A 102 13.66 10.15 -7.48
N LEU A 103 12.54 10.15 -8.19
CA LEU A 103 11.24 9.85 -7.60
C LEU A 103 11.12 8.40 -7.14
N VAL A 104 10.63 8.21 -5.92
CA VAL A 104 10.21 6.90 -5.42
C VAL A 104 8.73 6.71 -5.72
N TYR A 105 8.40 5.79 -6.63
CA TYR A 105 7.03 5.55 -7.09
C TYR A 105 6.43 4.32 -6.39
N GLY A 106 5.54 4.53 -5.44
CA GLY A 106 4.85 3.50 -4.68
C GLY A 106 3.54 3.04 -5.30
N ARG A 107 3.39 1.74 -5.53
CA ARG A 107 2.18 1.09 -6.01
C ARG A 107 1.59 0.21 -4.91
N MET A 108 0.31 0.40 -4.63
CA MET A 108 -0.43 -0.39 -3.64
C MET A 108 -1.53 -1.20 -4.31
N THR A 109 -1.35 -2.51 -4.41
CA THR A 109 -2.34 -3.40 -5.02
C THR A 109 -2.69 -4.60 -4.15
N GLY A 110 -3.75 -5.31 -4.54
CA GLY A 110 -4.11 -6.57 -3.91
C GLY A 110 -3.14 -7.70 -4.19
N PHE A 111 -2.85 -7.90 -5.48
CA PHE A 111 -2.15 -9.08 -5.99
C PHE A 111 -0.82 -8.77 -6.71
N GLY A 112 -0.33 -7.53 -6.65
CA GLY A 112 0.86 -7.08 -7.36
C GLY A 112 0.57 -6.54 -8.77
N GLN A 113 1.59 -5.95 -9.40
CA GLN A 113 1.51 -5.51 -10.80
C GLN A 113 1.57 -6.67 -11.80
N GLU A 114 2.07 -7.83 -11.38
CA GLU A 114 2.33 -8.98 -12.22
C GLU A 114 1.68 -10.26 -11.68
N GLY A 115 1.65 -11.32 -12.49
CA GLY A 115 1.12 -12.63 -12.12
C GLY A 115 -0.35 -12.85 -12.47
N PRO A 116 -0.87 -14.07 -12.21
CA PRO A 116 -2.16 -14.51 -12.74
C PRO A 116 -3.36 -13.78 -12.14
N LEU A 117 -3.19 -13.16 -10.96
CA LEU A 117 -4.25 -12.45 -10.25
C LEU A 117 -4.13 -10.92 -10.33
N ALA A 118 -3.11 -10.38 -11.01
CA ALA A 118 -2.82 -8.94 -11.02
C ALA A 118 -4.02 -8.06 -11.47
N THR A 119 -4.84 -8.58 -12.39
CA THR A 119 -6.00 -7.84 -12.93
C THR A 119 -7.32 -8.16 -12.20
N VAL A 120 -7.29 -9.07 -11.23
CA VAL A 120 -8.46 -9.51 -10.47
C VAL A 120 -8.77 -8.49 -9.37
N ALA A 121 -10.06 -8.18 -9.21
CA ALA A 121 -10.52 -7.34 -8.10
C ALA A 121 -10.58 -8.20 -6.82
N GLY A 122 -10.10 -7.63 -5.71
CA GLY A 122 -10.19 -8.26 -4.40
C GLY A 122 -10.50 -7.24 -3.30
N HIS A 123 -10.86 -7.75 -2.14
CA HIS A 123 -10.98 -7.03 -0.88
C HIS A 123 -10.03 -7.66 0.14
N ASP A 124 -9.85 -7.00 1.28
CA ASP A 124 -8.97 -7.44 2.37
C ASP A 124 -9.04 -8.96 2.65
N ILE A 125 -10.26 -9.50 2.75
CA ILE A 125 -10.51 -10.93 3.00
C ILE A 125 -9.90 -11.85 1.93
N ASP A 126 -9.90 -11.46 0.66
CA ASP A 126 -9.38 -12.28 -0.45
C ASP A 126 -7.87 -12.46 -0.31
N TYR A 127 -7.16 -11.40 0.08
CA TYR A 127 -5.71 -11.39 0.24
C TYR A 127 -5.26 -12.22 1.45
N ILE A 128 -5.95 -12.07 2.58
CA ILE A 128 -5.64 -12.84 3.79
C ILE A 128 -6.08 -14.31 3.67
N ALA A 129 -7.11 -14.61 2.87
CA ALA A 129 -7.51 -15.97 2.58
C ALA A 129 -6.47 -16.69 1.71
N LEU A 130 -6.07 -16.07 0.59
CA LEU A 130 -5.13 -16.67 -0.35
C LEU A 130 -3.70 -16.80 0.20
N SER A 131 -3.28 -15.90 1.09
CA SER A 131 -2.00 -15.99 1.80
C SER A 131 -2.00 -17.02 2.94
N GLY A 132 -3.15 -17.59 3.29
CA GLY A 132 -3.33 -18.51 4.41
C GLY A 132 -3.46 -17.84 5.78
N ALA A 133 -3.36 -16.51 5.84
CA ALA A 133 -3.44 -15.73 7.08
C ALA A 133 -4.82 -15.77 7.75
N LEU A 134 -5.88 -16.01 6.98
CA LEU A 134 -7.23 -16.14 7.51
C LEU A 134 -7.44 -17.48 8.26
N HIS A 135 -6.82 -18.56 7.79
CA HIS A 135 -7.11 -19.92 8.29
C HIS A 135 -6.95 -20.13 9.80
N PRO A 136 -5.90 -19.62 10.48
CA PRO A 136 -5.72 -19.84 11.92
C PRO A 136 -6.64 -18.97 12.80
N ILE A 137 -7.35 -17.99 12.24
CA ILE A 137 -8.15 -17.03 13.01
C ILE A 137 -9.53 -17.61 13.28
N GLY A 138 -9.86 -17.87 14.55
CA GLY A 138 -11.18 -18.35 14.98
C GLY A 138 -11.14 -19.67 15.73
N LEU A 139 -12.28 -20.04 16.34
CA LEU A 139 -12.40 -21.20 17.21
C LEU A 139 -12.24 -22.54 16.47
N ALA A 140 -11.84 -23.57 17.22
CA ALA A 140 -11.80 -24.94 16.76
C ALA A 140 -13.18 -25.42 16.25
N GLY A 141 -13.19 -26.17 15.15
CA GLY A 141 -14.40 -26.75 14.56
C GLY A 141 -15.35 -25.78 13.85
N GLY A 142 -15.15 -24.46 13.97
CA GLY A 142 -15.90 -23.43 13.25
C GLY A 142 -15.20 -22.94 11.97
N PRO A 143 -15.84 -22.11 11.13
CA PRO A 143 -15.17 -21.45 10.02
C PRO A 143 -14.14 -20.43 10.53
N PRO A 144 -13.15 -20.01 9.70
CA PRO A 144 -12.33 -18.86 10.03
C PRO A 144 -13.17 -17.61 10.33
N VAL A 145 -12.72 -16.79 11.28
CA VAL A 145 -13.33 -15.51 11.59
C VAL A 145 -12.61 -14.44 10.79
N VAL A 146 -13.38 -13.66 10.02
CA VAL A 146 -12.85 -12.53 9.26
C VAL A 146 -12.44 -11.43 10.25
N PRO A 147 -11.14 -11.09 10.35
CA PRO A 147 -10.69 -10.03 11.24
C PRO A 147 -11.09 -8.65 10.68
N LEU A 148 -10.81 -7.60 11.45
CA LEU A 148 -10.69 -6.26 10.88
C LEU A 148 -9.61 -6.25 9.78
N ASN A 149 -9.60 -5.24 8.93
CA ASN A 149 -8.65 -5.07 7.81
C ASN A 149 -7.20 -4.74 8.26
N LEU A 150 -6.79 -5.23 9.42
CA LEU A 150 -5.49 -5.00 10.02
C LEU A 150 -4.39 -5.83 9.32
N LEU A 151 -4.71 -7.03 8.85
CA LEU A 151 -3.73 -7.93 8.26
C LEU A 151 -3.45 -7.60 6.79
N GLY A 152 -4.49 -7.46 5.97
CA GLY A 152 -4.34 -7.17 4.54
C GLY A 152 -4.07 -5.69 4.30
N ASP A 153 -5.07 -4.83 4.47
CA ASP A 153 -4.96 -3.41 4.14
C ASP A 153 -3.84 -2.70 4.92
N PHE A 154 -3.78 -2.84 6.24
CA PHE A 154 -2.85 -2.03 7.04
C PHE A 154 -1.48 -2.68 7.21
N GLY A 155 -1.41 -3.86 7.80
CA GLY A 155 -0.15 -4.55 8.06
C GLY A 155 0.56 -4.98 6.77
N GLY A 156 -0.12 -5.76 5.94
CA GLY A 156 0.43 -6.32 4.70
C GLY A 156 0.50 -5.32 3.55
N GLY A 157 -0.39 -4.32 3.53
CA GLY A 157 -0.43 -3.27 2.51
C GLY A 157 0.29 -2.01 2.96
N GLY A 158 -0.45 -1.13 3.64
CA GLY A 158 -0.03 0.25 3.92
C GLY A 158 1.27 0.38 4.71
N MET A 159 1.51 -0.49 5.70
CA MET A 159 2.76 -0.49 6.48
C MET A 159 3.94 -0.98 5.64
N LEU A 160 3.78 -2.04 4.85
CA LEU A 160 4.86 -2.51 3.97
C LEU A 160 5.19 -1.52 2.86
N LEU A 161 4.18 -0.86 2.28
CA LEU A 161 4.45 0.23 1.34
C LEU A 161 5.15 1.39 2.04
N ALA A 162 4.76 1.78 3.25
CA ALA A 162 5.46 2.83 3.99
C ALA A 162 6.94 2.45 4.22
N VAL A 163 7.23 1.19 4.59
CA VAL A 163 8.61 0.68 4.72
C VAL A 163 9.34 0.72 3.37
N GLY A 164 8.72 0.28 2.29
CA GLY A 164 9.29 0.33 0.95
C GLY A 164 9.57 1.75 0.47
N MET A 165 8.66 2.69 0.73
CA MET A 165 8.85 4.12 0.45
C MET A 165 10.02 4.69 1.25
N LEU A 166 10.12 4.39 2.55
CA LEU A 166 11.26 4.80 3.38
C LEU A 166 12.59 4.26 2.84
N ALA A 167 12.62 2.98 2.46
CA ALA A 167 13.81 2.36 1.90
C ALA A 167 14.20 2.98 0.55
N GLY A 168 13.22 3.20 -0.34
CA GLY A 168 13.42 3.85 -1.63
C GLY A 168 13.91 5.29 -1.47
N LEU A 169 13.34 6.06 -0.55
CA LEU A 169 13.74 7.45 -0.31
C LEU A 169 15.16 7.52 0.25
N LEU A 170 15.51 6.60 1.16
CA LEU A 170 16.86 6.51 1.71
C LEU A 170 17.89 6.14 0.64
N GLU A 171 17.52 5.25 -0.27
CA GLU A 171 18.38 4.83 -1.39
C GLU A 171 18.55 5.95 -2.41
N ALA A 172 17.46 6.58 -2.85
CA ALA A 172 17.46 7.70 -3.78
C ALA A 172 18.27 8.89 -3.25
N ALA A 173 18.21 9.18 -1.95
CA ALA A 173 19.01 10.23 -1.33
C ALA A 173 20.54 9.97 -1.42
N ARG A 174 20.96 8.72 -1.62
CA ARG A 174 22.38 8.33 -1.73
C ARG A 174 22.83 8.19 -3.18
N SER A 175 22.01 7.54 -4.01
CA SER A 175 22.35 7.25 -5.40
C SER A 175 21.95 8.36 -6.37
N GLY A 176 20.99 9.21 -5.98
CA GLY A 176 20.32 10.13 -6.87
C GLY A 176 19.46 9.43 -7.91
N GLN A 177 19.01 8.19 -7.66
CA GLN A 177 18.13 7.43 -8.54
C GLN A 177 16.92 6.92 -7.76
N GLY A 178 15.74 7.19 -8.31
CA GLY A 178 14.47 6.70 -7.81
C GLY A 178 14.20 5.27 -8.25
N GLN A 179 13.08 4.72 -7.77
CA GLN A 179 12.67 3.35 -8.08
C GLN A 179 11.17 3.16 -7.91
N VAL A 180 10.66 2.07 -8.48
CA VAL A 180 9.28 1.65 -8.30
C VAL A 180 9.21 0.65 -7.14
N ILE A 181 8.36 0.93 -6.17
CA ILE A 181 8.03 0.02 -5.08
C ILE A 181 6.66 -0.60 -5.41
N ASP A 182 6.65 -1.88 -5.80
CA ASP A 182 5.42 -2.66 -5.94
C ASP A 182 5.11 -3.39 -4.63
N ALA A 183 4.05 -2.96 -3.94
CA ALA A 183 3.57 -3.59 -2.72
C ALA A 183 2.20 -4.22 -2.95
N ALA A 184 2.11 -5.53 -2.68
CA ALA A 184 0.90 -6.32 -2.78
C ALA A 184 0.40 -6.77 -1.40
N MET A 185 -0.88 -6.57 -1.11
CA MET A 185 -1.49 -6.99 0.15
C MET A 185 -1.42 -8.51 0.37
N VAL A 186 -1.49 -9.31 -0.70
CA VAL A 186 -1.35 -10.78 -0.61
C VAL A 186 0.05 -11.18 -0.15
N ASP A 187 1.08 -10.56 -0.69
CA ASP A 187 2.48 -10.83 -0.35
C ASP A 187 2.77 -10.37 1.07
N GLY A 188 2.25 -9.19 1.45
CA GLY A 188 2.41 -8.69 2.80
C GLY A 188 1.69 -9.52 3.86
N SER A 189 0.49 -10.02 3.55
CA SER A 189 -0.23 -10.93 4.44
C SER A 189 0.51 -12.26 4.62
N ALA A 190 1.12 -12.77 3.54
CA ALA A 190 1.99 -13.95 3.61
C ALA A 190 3.26 -13.67 4.42
N LEU A 191 3.87 -12.49 4.25
CA LEU A 191 5.05 -12.07 5.01
C LEU A 191 4.77 -12.03 6.51
N LEU A 192 3.65 -11.43 6.92
CA LEU A 192 3.25 -11.35 8.33
C LEU A 192 3.02 -12.73 8.97
N THR A 193 2.74 -13.75 8.17
CA THR A 193 2.51 -15.13 8.62
C THR A 193 3.73 -16.04 8.48
N THR A 194 4.90 -15.49 8.14
CA THR A 194 6.16 -16.25 7.97
C THR A 194 6.47 -17.17 9.15
N PHE A 195 6.28 -16.70 10.39
CA PHE A 195 6.50 -17.53 11.58
C PHE A 195 5.58 -18.75 11.62
N VAL A 196 4.29 -18.58 11.31
CA VAL A 196 3.29 -19.66 11.26
C VAL A 196 3.64 -20.65 10.16
N HIS A 197 3.98 -20.16 8.96
CA HIS A 197 4.42 -21.01 7.85
C HIS A 197 5.70 -21.80 8.19
N SER A 198 6.63 -21.19 8.93
CA SER A 198 7.82 -21.88 9.42
C SER A 198 7.48 -22.99 10.42
N MET A 199 6.57 -22.74 11.36
CA MET A 199 6.13 -23.76 12.33
C MET A 199 5.41 -24.92 11.64
N LEU A 200 4.58 -24.63 10.64
CA LEU A 200 3.91 -25.63 9.82
C LEU A 200 4.90 -26.50 9.04
N SER A 201 5.90 -25.88 8.38
CA SER A 201 6.92 -26.64 7.65
C SER A 201 7.79 -27.52 8.54
N ALA A 202 7.99 -27.13 9.81
CA ALA A 202 8.71 -27.92 10.82
C ALA A 202 7.84 -29.02 11.48
N GLY A 203 6.55 -29.13 11.13
CA GLY A 203 5.61 -30.05 11.80
C GLY A 203 5.27 -29.66 13.25
N LEU A 204 5.58 -28.42 13.64
CA LEU A 204 5.30 -27.85 14.96
C LEU A 204 3.95 -27.10 14.99
N TRP A 205 3.24 -27.06 13.87
CA TRP A 205 1.92 -26.44 13.74
C TRP A 205 0.92 -27.43 13.12
N SER A 206 -0.22 -27.60 13.77
CA SER A 206 -1.37 -28.35 13.30
C SER A 206 -2.19 -27.53 12.31
N GLN A 207 -2.69 -28.17 11.24
CA GLN A 207 -3.64 -27.56 10.33
C GLN A 207 -5.04 -27.39 10.96
N HIS A 208 -5.29 -28.01 12.10
CA HIS A 208 -6.52 -27.79 12.86
C HIS A 208 -6.39 -26.49 13.68
N ARG A 209 -7.39 -25.61 13.54
CA ARG A 209 -7.53 -24.42 14.39
C ARG A 209 -7.78 -24.80 15.84
N GLY A 210 -7.20 -24.05 16.76
CA GLY A 210 -7.38 -24.14 18.22
C GLY A 210 -6.42 -25.11 18.91
N ASP A 211 -5.58 -25.81 18.14
CA ASP A 211 -4.58 -26.74 18.65
C ASP A 211 -3.22 -26.07 18.90
N ASN A 212 -3.00 -24.85 18.37
CA ASN A 212 -1.69 -24.25 18.26
C ASN A 212 -1.45 -23.13 19.28
N LEU A 213 -0.17 -22.77 19.42
CA LEU A 213 0.24 -21.62 20.21
C LEU A 213 -0.17 -20.32 19.47
N LEU A 214 -1.04 -19.50 20.10
CA LEU A 214 -1.57 -18.24 19.54
C LEU A 214 -2.52 -18.42 18.33
N ASP A 215 -3.26 -19.53 18.26
CA ASP A 215 -4.41 -19.67 17.36
C ASP A 215 -5.72 -19.74 18.16
N GLY A 216 -6.85 -20.00 17.52
CA GLY A 216 -8.12 -20.16 18.26
C GLY A 216 -8.75 -18.84 18.74
N GLY A 217 -8.07 -17.70 18.58
CA GLY A 217 -8.48 -16.37 19.03
C GLY A 217 -7.59 -15.73 20.11
N ALA A 218 -6.40 -16.29 20.37
CA ALA A 218 -5.42 -15.83 21.35
C ALA A 218 -4.28 -14.99 20.76
#